data_AF-A0A535FSR7-F1
#
_entry.id   AF-A0A535FSR7-F1
#
_cell.length_a   1.000
_cell.length_b   1.000
_cell.length_c   1.000
_cell.angle_alpha   90.00
_cell.angle_beta   90.00
_cell.angle_gamma   90.00
#
_symmetry.space_group_name_H-M   'P 1'
#
loop_
_entity.id
_entity.type
_entity.pdbx_description
1 polymer ?
#
loop_
_entity_poly.entity_id
_entity_poly.type
_entity_poly.pdbx_seq_one_letter_code
_entity_poly.pdbx_strand_id
1 'polypeptide(L)'
;MNIWQIIFLALLQGITELFPISSLGHTVILPGLFGWGDLERNKSFLPLIVALHLGTSIALVIYFWRDWFQVIRSVVKSVKEGEVQTGTDEWVSFLIIIGCIPAGL
;
A
#
# COMPACT_ATOMS: atom_id res chain seq x y z
N MET A 1 -22.85 -4.89 8.40
CA MET A 1 -21.47 -5.21 8.78
C MET A 1 -21.38 -5.33 10.28
N ASN A 2 -20.95 -6.48 10.77
CA ASN A 2 -20.66 -6.70 12.19
C ASN A 2 -19.16 -6.43 12.47
N ILE A 3 -18.81 -6.08 13.71
CA ILE A 3 -17.42 -5.83 14.15
C ILE A 3 -16.50 -7.02 13.85
N TRP A 4 -16.99 -8.25 14.00
CA TRP A 4 -16.23 -9.46 13.68
C TRP A 4 -15.84 -9.55 12.20
N GLN A 5 -16.75 -9.17 11.30
CA GLN A 5 -16.47 -9.13 9.86
C GLN A 5 -15.43 -8.05 9.55
N ILE A 6 -15.51 -6.89 10.21
CA ILE A 6 -14.56 -5.79 10.04
C ILE A 6 -13.16 -6.23 10.49
N ILE A 7 -13.02 -6.84 11.67
CA ILE A 7 -11.75 -7.34 12.19
C ILE A 7 -11.17 -8.41 11.25
N PHE A 8 -12.00 -9.35 10.80
CA PHE A 8 -11.56 -10.39 9.86
C PHE A 8 -11.04 -9.80 8.55
N LEU A 9 -11.80 -8.87 7.93
CA LEU A 9 -11.38 -8.20 6.70
C LEU A 9 -10.12 -7.35 6.90
N ALA A 10 -9.96 -6.71 8.06
CA ALA A 10 -8.77 -5.95 8.37
C ALA A 10 -7.51 -6.82 8.49
N LEU A 11 -7.61 -7.97 9.16
CA LEU A 11 -6.51 -8.95 9.25
C LEU A 11 -6.20 -9.55 7.87
N LEU A 12 -7.24 -9.93 7.13
CA LEU A 12 -7.11 -10.47 5.78
C LEU A 12 -6.40 -9.47 4.85
N GLN A 13 -6.86 -8.22 4.81
CA GLN A 13 -6.22 -7.17 4.02
C GLN A 13 -4.77 -6.95 4.47
N GLY A 14 -4.54 -6.81 5.78
CA GLY A 14 -3.20 -6.54 6.31
C GLY A 14 -2.18 -7.62 5.96
N ILE A 15 -2.60 -8.90 5.96
CA ILE A 15 -1.76 -10.02 5.54
C ILE A 15 -1.62 -10.05 4.01
N THR A 16 -2.74 -10.05 3.29
CA THR A 16 -2.74 -10.28 1.83
C THR A 16 -2.13 -9.13 1.03
N GLU A 17 -2.16 -7.90 1.54
CA GLU A 17 -1.53 -6.74 0.89
C GLU A 17 0.01 -6.88 0.83
N LEU A 18 0.61 -7.55 1.81
CA LEU A 18 2.07 -7.74 1.89
C LEU A 18 2.57 -8.82 0.93
N PHE A 19 1.69 -9.70 0.44
CA PHE A 19 2.02 -10.78 -0.48
C PHE A 19 1.46 -10.48 -1.87
N PRO A 20 2.15 -10.88 -2.96
CA PRO A 20 1.68 -10.66 -4.33
C PRO A 20 0.59 -11.68 -4.71
N ILE A 21 -0.53 -11.69 -3.96
CA ILE A 21 -1.63 -12.67 -4.09
C ILE A 21 -2.99 -12.02 -4.38
N SER A 22 -3.02 -10.72 -4.73
CA SER A 22 -4.24 -9.91 -4.95
C SER A 22 -5.13 -9.82 -3.70
N SER A 23 -4.92 -8.75 -2.92
CA SER A 23 -5.70 -8.48 -1.71
C SER A 23 -7.19 -8.25 -1.98
N LEU A 24 -7.52 -7.50 -3.05
CA LEU A 24 -8.91 -7.28 -3.47
C LEU A 24 -9.65 -8.58 -3.81
N GLY A 25 -8.98 -9.53 -4.46
CA GLY A 25 -9.56 -10.84 -4.77
C GLY A 25 -10.01 -11.57 -3.50
N HIS A 26 -9.16 -11.58 -2.47
CA HIS A 26 -9.48 -12.23 -1.20
C HIS A 26 -10.56 -11.47 -0.42
N THR A 27 -10.51 -10.14 -0.40
CA THR A 27 -11.46 -9.27 0.31
C THR A 27 -12.88 -9.30 -0.28
N VAL A 28 -13.04 -9.70 -1.55
CA VAL A 28 -14.35 -9.85 -2.22
C VAL A 28 -14.81 -11.32 -2.24
N ILE A 29 -13.93 -12.25 -2.63
CA ILE A 29 -14.30 -13.66 -2.83
C ILE A 29 -14.58 -14.37 -1.50
N LEU A 30 -13.75 -14.15 -0.47
CA LEU A 30 -13.90 -14.87 0.81
C LEU A 30 -15.23 -14.53 1.52
N PRO A 31 -15.67 -13.27 1.60
CA PRO A 31 -17.02 -12.95 2.08
C PRO A 31 -18.14 -13.70 1.35
N GLY A 32 -18.07 -13.82 0.02
CA GLY A 32 -19.02 -14.61 -0.76
C GLY A 32 -19.05 -16.09 -0.34
N LEU A 33 -17.88 -16.69 -0.10
CA LEU A 33 -17.75 -18.09 0.34
C LEU A 33 -18.23 -18.31 1.79
N PHE A 34 -18.06 -17.33 2.67
CA PHE A 34 -18.57 -17.38 4.06
C PHE A 34 -20.06 -17.05 4.19
N GLY A 35 -20.78 -16.86 3.08
CA GLY A 35 -22.19 -16.50 3.08
C GLY A 35 -22.45 -15.03 3.47
N TRP A 36 -21.43 -14.18 3.41
CA TRP A 36 -21.51 -12.74 3.67
C TRP A 36 -21.57 -11.91 2.37
N GLY A 37 -22.14 -12.46 1.30
CA GLY A 37 -22.27 -11.76 0.01
C GLY A 37 -23.17 -10.51 0.06
N ASP A 38 -23.88 -10.29 1.17
CA ASP A 38 -24.60 -9.06 1.46
C ASP A 38 -23.66 -7.89 1.83
N LEU A 39 -22.41 -8.17 2.23
CA LEU A 39 -21.40 -7.17 2.53
C LEU A 39 -21.13 -6.25 1.34
N GLU A 40 -20.95 -6.81 0.15
CA GLU A 40 -20.69 -6.03 -1.08
C GLU A 40 -21.81 -5.06 -1.42
N ARG A 41 -23.06 -5.40 -1.04
CA ARG A 41 -24.23 -4.56 -1.25
C ARG A 41 -24.35 -3.44 -0.22
N ASN A 42 -23.56 -3.50 0.85
CA ASN A 42 -23.55 -2.50 1.89
C ASN A 42 -22.82 -1.24 1.40
N LYS A 43 -23.45 -0.07 1.54
CA LYS A 43 -22.86 1.22 1.17
C LYS A 43 -21.53 1.51 1.91
N SER A 44 -21.32 0.89 3.06
CA SER A 44 -20.10 1.03 3.87
C SER A 44 -18.95 0.13 3.42
N PHE A 45 -19.17 -0.81 2.49
CA PHE A 45 -18.14 -1.77 2.08
C PHE A 45 -16.99 -1.13 1.31
N LEU A 46 -17.30 -0.31 0.30
CA LEU A 46 -16.28 0.40 -0.47
C LEU A 46 -15.47 1.38 0.41
N PRO A 47 -16.09 2.23 1.27
CA PRO A 47 -15.36 3.03 2.24
C PRO A 47 -14.49 2.19 3.19
N LEU A 48 -14.94 1.00 3.62
CA LEU A 48 -14.13 0.11 4.43
C LEU A 48 -12.87 -0.34 3.66
N ILE A 49 -13.02 -0.85 2.43
CA ILE A 49 -11.87 -1.30 1.62
C ILE A 49 -10.83 -0.17 1.45
N VAL A 50 -11.30 1.04 1.15
CA VAL A 50 -10.43 2.23 1.05
C VAL A 50 -9.73 2.51 2.37
N ALA A 51 -10.45 2.46 3.50
CA ALA A 51 -9.86 2.65 4.83
C ALA A 51 -8.84 1.55 5.18
N LEU A 52 -9.08 0.29 4.76
CA LEU A 52 -8.16 -0.81 4.98
C LEU A 52 -6.87 -0.63 4.16
N HIS A 53 -6.97 -0.27 2.87
CA HIS A 53 -5.79 0.07 2.05
C HIS A 53 -5.03 1.28 2.60
N LEU A 54 -5.74 2.30 3.11
CA LEU A 54 -5.10 3.43 3.76
C LEU A 54 -4.36 2.99 5.03
N GLY A 55 -4.97 2.10 5.84
CA GLY A 55 -4.35 1.52 7.02
C GLY A 55 -3.07 0.76 6.71
N THR A 56 -3.08 -0.10 5.68
CA THR A 56 -1.86 -0.82 5.24
C THR A 56 -0.81 0.14 4.69
N SER A 57 -1.22 1.15 3.93
CA SER A 57 -0.31 2.19 3.41
C SER A 57 0.38 2.96 4.54
N ILE A 58 -0.38 3.39 5.56
CA ILE A 58 0.16 4.06 6.74
C ILE A 58 1.12 3.13 7.49
N ALA A 59 0.75 1.86 7.68
CA ALA A 59 1.63 0.89 8.34
C ALA A 59 2.98 0.73 7.62
N LEU A 60 2.96 0.68 6.28
CA LEU A 60 4.19 0.61 5.46
C LEU A 60 5.01 1.90 5.53
N VAL A 61 4.37 3.07 5.48
CA VAL A 61 5.06 4.37 5.65
C VAL A 61 5.74 4.47 7.01
N ILE A 62 5.07 4.05 8.08
CA ILE A 62 5.63 4.03 9.43
C ILE A 62 6.76 3.02 9.54
N TYR A 63 6.58 1.81 8.98
CA TYR A 63 7.60 0.76 9.04
C TYR A 63 8.88 1.16 8.31
N PHE A 64 8.77 1.68 7.08
CA PHE A 64 9.89 2.11 6.23
C PHE A 64 10.24 3.60 6.40
N TRP A 65 9.93 4.22 7.55
CA TRP A 65 10.09 5.67 7.73
C TRP A 65 11.53 6.16 7.51
N ARG A 66 12.53 5.33 7.83
CA ARG A 66 13.95 5.65 7.64
C ARG A 66 14.34 5.61 6.17
N ASP A 67 13.84 4.62 5.44
CA ASP A 67 14.10 4.47 4.00
C ASP A 67 13.45 5.64 3.23
N TRP A 68 12.24 6.04 3.60
CA TRP A 68 11.60 7.24 3.05
C TRP A 68 12.42 8.51 3.30
N PHE A 69 12.94 8.67 4.52
CA PHE A 69 13.81 9.80 4.85
C PHE A 69 15.12 9.78 4.05
N GLN A 70 15.71 8.59 3.85
CA GLN A 70 16.90 8.41 3.02
C GLN A 70 16.61 8.77 1.57
N VAL A 71 15.51 8.30 0.99
CA VAL A 71 15.09 8.64 -0.39
C VAL A 71 14.98 10.15 -0.57
N ILE A 72 14.26 10.85 0.32
CA ILE A 72 14.10 12.31 0.25
C ILE A 72 15.46 13.02 0.37
N ARG A 73 16.29 12.60 1.34
CA ARG A 73 17.61 13.22 1.57
C ARG A 73 18.53 13.02 0.37
N SER A 74 18.57 11.82 -0.20
CA SER A 74 19.41 11.48 -1.35
C SER A 74 19.01 12.27 -2.60
N VAL A 75 17.71 12.44 -2.84
CA VAL A 75 17.22 13.28 -3.95
C VAL A 75 17.62 14.74 -3.75
N VAL A 76 17.43 15.31 -2.56
CA VAL A 76 17.81 16.71 -2.28
C VAL A 76 19.31 16.92 -2.41
N LYS A 77 20.12 15.97 -1.94
CA LYS A 77 21.58 16.02 -2.05
C LYS A 77 22.02 15.99 -3.52
N SER A 78 21.51 15.02 -4.28
CA SER A 78 21.87 14.86 -5.69
C SER A 78 21.47 16.07 -6.55
N VAL A 79 20.30 16.67 -6.30
CA VAL A 79 19.88 17.90 -6.99
C VAL A 79 20.84 19.06 -6.73
N LYS A 80 21.45 19.15 -5.53
CA LYS A 80 22.44 20.19 -5.20
C LYS A 80 23.81 19.93 -5.82
N GLU A 81 24.23 18.67 -5.84
CA GLU A 81 25.56 18.26 -6.34
C GLU A 81 25.58 18.12 -7.87
N GLY A 82 24.42 17.94 -8.51
CA GLY A 82 24.30 17.79 -9.97
C GLY A 82 24.78 16.45 -10.49
N GLU A 83 25.09 15.50 -9.62
CA GLU A 83 25.57 14.17 -9.96
C GLU A 83 24.67 13.06 -9.39
N VAL A 84 24.40 12.05 -10.22
CA VAL A 84 23.76 10.79 -9.81
C VAL A 84 24.67 9.67 -10.28
N GLN A 85 25.30 8.96 -9.34
CA GLN A 85 26.18 7.84 -9.68
C GLN A 85 25.40 6.52 -9.63
N THR A 86 25.58 5.67 -10.63
CA THR A 86 24.91 4.36 -10.69
C THR A 86 25.37 3.48 -9.52
N GLY A 87 24.42 2.79 -8.88
CA GLY A 87 24.70 1.90 -7.75
C GLY A 87 24.72 2.59 -6.38
N THR A 88 24.43 3.90 -6.31
CA THR A 88 24.30 4.63 -5.04
C THR A 88 22.83 4.79 -4.61
N ASP A 89 22.63 5.21 -3.37
CA ASP A 89 21.30 5.51 -2.81
C ASP A 89 20.57 6.60 -3.61
N GLU A 90 21.30 7.58 -4.14
CA GLU A 90 20.76 8.60 -5.03
C GLU A 90 20.13 7.97 -6.28
N TRP A 91 20.85 7.05 -6.94
CA TRP A 91 20.34 6.35 -8.12
C TRP A 91 19.08 5.54 -7.82
N VAL A 92 19.08 4.77 -6.72
CA VAL A 92 17.89 4.00 -6.29
C VAL A 92 16.71 4.93 -6.00
N SER A 93 16.95 6.08 -5.36
CA SER A 93 15.90 7.06 -5.04
C SER A 93 15.24 7.63 -6.30
N PHE A 94 16.03 7.94 -7.34
CA PHE A 94 15.49 8.37 -8.63
C PHE A 94 14.73 7.24 -9.35
N LEU A 95 15.21 6.00 -9.29
CA LEU A 95 14.48 4.85 -9.85
C LEU A 95 13.12 4.66 -9.19
N ILE A 96 13.01 4.85 -7.88
CA ILE A 96 11.73 4.81 -7.17
C ILE A 96 10.79 5.90 -7.71
N ILE A 97 11.25 7.16 -7.84
CA ILE A 97 10.41 8.26 -8.35
C ILE A 97 9.96 7.99 -9.79
N ILE A 98 10.88 7.61 -10.68
CA ILE A 98 10.58 7.34 -12.09
C ILE A 98 9.62 6.14 -12.21
N GLY A 99 9.81 5.10 -11.40
CA GLY A 99 8.94 3.93 -11.36
C GLY A 99 7.49 4.25 -10.95
N CYS A 100 7.27 5.33 -10.20
CA CYS A 100 5.94 5.78 -9.81
C CYS A 100 5.21 6.58 -10.90
N ILE A 101 5.92 7.17 -11.87
CA ILE A 101 5.30 8.03 -12.91
C ILE A 101 4.27 7.28 -13.76
N PRO A 102 4.53 6.07 -14.29
CA PRO A 102 3.55 5.34 -15.09
C PRO A 102 2.27 4.98 -14.35
N ALA A 103 2.34 4.83 -13.02
CA ALA A 103 1.16 4.53 -12.20
C ALA A 103 0.32 5.79 -11.87
N GLY A 104 0.95 6.98 -11.91
CA GLY A 104 0.30 8.25 -11.60
C GLY A 104 -0.27 9.01 -12.80
N LEU A 105 0.08 8.62 -14.03
CA LEU A 105 -0.47 9.12 -15.29
C LEU A 105 -1.61 8.23 -15.79
#